data_AF-A0AAW8AKA9-F1
#
_entry.id   AF-A0AAW8AKA9-F1
#
_cell.length_a   1.000
_cell.length_b   1.000
_cell.length_c   1.000
_cell.angle_alpha   90.00
_cell.angle_beta   90.00
_cell.angle_gamma   90.00
#
_symmetry.space_group_name_H-M   'P 1'
#
loop_
_entity.id
_entity.type
_entity.pdbx_description
1 polymer ?
#
loop_
_entity_poly.entity_id
_entity_poly.type
_entity_poly.pdbx_seq_one_letter_code
_entity_poly.pdbx_strand_id
1 'polypeptide(L)'
;MSDFSLISHALQEAAYPLFSKELRTYPHIHLTKRERECLKWAADGLTAAEIASQLSRSLAVVTLHLASAMHKMGARAADSKSHIAHM
;
A
#
# COMPACT_ATOMS: atom_id res chain seq x y z
N MET A 1 16.92 -23.40 7.27
CA MET A 1 15.98 -22.31 6.87
C MET A 1 16.51 -20.92 7.27
N SER A 2 17.38 -20.81 8.28
CA SER A 2 18.00 -19.55 8.71
C SER A 2 19.15 -19.06 7.81
N ASP A 3 19.84 -19.98 7.12
CA ASP A 3 21.02 -19.67 6.30
C ASP A 3 20.69 -18.78 5.11
N PHE A 4 19.52 -18.98 4.50
CA PHE A 4 19.05 -18.13 3.39
C PHE A 4 18.78 -16.70 3.84
N SER A 5 18.17 -16.50 5.02
CA SER A 5 17.93 -15.15 5.54
C SER A 5 19.24 -14.43 5.85
N LEU A 6 20.23 -15.15 6.39
CA LEU A 6 21.55 -14.59 6.68
C LEU A 6 22.29 -14.21 5.38
N ILE A 7 22.31 -15.10 4.40
CA ILE A 7 22.92 -14.85 3.08
C ILE A 7 22.20 -13.70 2.38
N SER A 8 20.87 -13.66 2.42
CA SER A 8 20.09 -12.58 1.82
C SER A 8 20.41 -11.23 2.47
N HIS A 9 20.58 -11.18 3.79
CA HIS A 9 20.94 -9.95 4.48
C HIS A 9 22.37 -9.50 4.15
N ALA A 10 23.35 -10.41 4.20
CA ALA A 10 24.73 -10.10 3.84
C ALA A 10 24.87 -9.64 2.38
N LEU A 11 24.14 -10.27 1.47
CA LEU A 11 24.08 -9.88 0.07
C LEU A 11 23.44 -8.50 -0.11
N GLN A 12 22.33 -8.22 0.57
CA GLN A 12 21.66 -6.92 0.54
C GLN A 12 22.63 -5.81 0.99
N GLU A 13 23.32 -5.99 2.12
CA GLU A 13 24.27 -5.00 2.65
C GLU A 13 25.44 -4.75 1.69
N ALA A 14 25.96 -5.79 1.04
CA ALA A 14 27.03 -5.66 0.06
C ALA A 14 26.56 -5.04 -1.28
N ALA A 15 25.34 -5.33 -1.70
CA ALA A 15 24.79 -4.88 -2.98
C ALA A 15 24.19 -3.47 -2.91
N TYR A 16 23.64 -3.06 -1.76
CA TYR A 16 22.95 -1.77 -1.61
C TYR A 16 23.81 -0.55 -2.00
N PRO A 17 25.12 -0.48 -1.69
CA PRO A 17 26.01 0.59 -2.15
C PRO A 17 26.31 0.57 -3.66
N LEU A 18 26.01 -0.52 -4.37
CA LEU A 18 26.23 -0.66 -5.82
C LEU A 18 25.01 -0.22 -6.64
N PHE A 19 23.84 -0.16 -6.02
CA PHE A 19 22.62 0.31 -6.67
C PHE A 19 22.69 1.78 -7.06
N SER A 20 22.16 2.17 -8.22
CA SER A 20 22.05 3.58 -8.58
C SER A 20 21.18 4.32 -7.58
N LYS A 21 21.32 5.65 -7.46
CA LYS A 21 20.46 6.46 -6.58
C LYS A 21 18.98 6.20 -6.88
N GLU A 22 18.64 6.07 -8.16
CA GLU A 22 17.29 5.76 -8.65
C GLU A 22 16.80 4.38 -8.21
N LEU A 23 17.67 3.36 -8.16
CA LEU A 23 17.31 2.02 -7.70
C LEU A 23 17.19 1.95 -6.16
N ARG A 24 17.93 2.80 -5.42
CA ARG A 24 17.85 2.91 -3.95
C ARG A 24 16.60 3.65 -3.49
N THR A 25 16.13 4.60 -4.29
CA THR A 25 14.82 5.19 -4.11
C THR A 25 13.79 4.27 -4.75
N TYR A 26 13.06 3.50 -3.93
CA TYR A 26 11.74 3.04 -4.34
C TYR A 26 11.02 4.23 -4.98
N PRO A 27 10.33 4.09 -6.14
CA PRO A 27 9.68 5.23 -6.78
C PRO A 27 8.94 5.98 -5.68
N HIS A 28 9.29 7.25 -5.46
CA HIS A 28 8.70 8.02 -4.37
C HIS A 28 7.20 8.15 -4.68
N ILE A 29 6.40 7.22 -4.18
CA ILE A 29 4.96 7.20 -4.39
C ILE A 29 4.41 8.39 -3.62
N HIS A 30 4.09 9.45 -4.34
CA HIS A 30 3.57 10.68 -3.75
C HIS A 30 2.07 10.54 -3.45
N LEU A 31 1.78 10.00 -2.28
CA LEU A 31 0.43 9.98 -1.71
C LEU A 31 0.08 11.33 -1.10
N THR A 32 -1.11 11.82 -1.40
CA THR A 32 -1.71 12.95 -0.67
C THR A 32 -2.01 12.55 0.77
N LYS A 33 -2.23 13.53 1.64
CA LYS A 33 -2.63 13.27 3.02
C LYS A 33 -3.87 12.37 3.11
N ARG A 34 -4.89 12.63 2.28
CA ARG A 34 -6.13 11.86 2.29
C ARG A 34 -5.98 10.43 1.76
N GLU A 35 -5.21 10.25 0.70
CA GLU A 35 -4.87 8.91 0.19
C GLU A 35 -4.16 8.08 1.25
N ARG A 36 -3.19 8.67 1.95
CA ARG A 36 -2.46 8.00 3.04
C ARG A 36 -3.36 7.66 4.22
N GLU A 37 -4.24 8.57 4.63
CA GLU A 37 -5.20 8.33 5.71
C GLU A 37 -6.17 7.20 5.35
N CYS A 38 -6.71 7.18 4.12
CA CYS A 38 -7.59 6.11 3.67
C CYS A 38 -6.87 4.75 3.63
N LEU A 39 -5.63 4.72 3.13
CA LEU A 39 -4.82 3.48 3.11
C LEU A 39 -4.49 2.97 4.51
N LYS A 40 -4.22 3.88 5.47
CA LYS A 40 -3.97 3.48 6.86
C LYS A 40 -5.16 2.73 7.43
N TRP A 41 -6.36 3.29 7.32
CA TRP A 41 -7.57 2.64 7.84
C TRP A 41 -7.94 1.36 7.08
N ALA A 42 -7.71 1.33 5.76
CA ALA A 42 -7.91 0.11 4.98
C ALA A 42 -6.94 -1.01 5.40
N ALA A 43 -5.69 -0.67 5.73
CA ALA A 43 -4.72 -1.61 6.29
C ALA A 43 -5.13 -2.11 7.68
N ASP A 44 -5.83 -1.29 8.45
CA ASP A 44 -6.45 -1.66 9.74
C ASP A 44 -7.75 -2.48 9.56
N GLY A 45 -8.18 -2.75 8.32
CA GLY A 45 -9.32 -3.62 7.99
C GLY A 45 -10.67 -2.90 7.81
N LEU A 46 -10.71 -1.57 7.84
CA LEU A 46 -11.96 -0.82 7.67
C LEU A 46 -12.43 -0.86 6.21
N THR A 47 -13.74 -0.99 6.03
CA THR A 47 -14.42 -0.83 4.75
C THR A 47 -14.47 0.63 4.31
N ALA A 48 -14.67 0.87 3.01
CA ALA A 48 -14.79 2.24 2.48
C ALA A 48 -15.94 3.04 3.13
N ALA A 49 -17.01 2.38 3.57
CA ALA A 49 -18.13 3.02 4.27
C ALA A 49 -17.75 3.44 5.69
N GLU A 50 -17.02 2.61 6.42
CA GLU A 50 -16.51 2.94 7.75
C GLU A 50 -15.47 4.07 7.69
N ILE A 51 -14.58 4.05 6.69
CA ILE A 51 -13.62 5.14 6.44
C ILE A 51 -14.35 6.44 6.11
N ALA A 52 -15.42 6.39 5.32
CA ALA A 52 -16.25 7.56 5.01
C ALA A 52 -16.89 8.17 6.26
N SER A 53 -17.42 7.33 7.15
CA SER A 53 -17.91 7.75 8.47
C SER A 53 -16.79 8.41 9.30
N GLN A 54 -15.64 7.76 9.41
CA GLN A 54 -14.50 8.23 10.21
C GLN A 54 -13.95 9.58 9.72
N LEU A 55 -13.97 9.83 8.42
CA LEU A 55 -13.48 11.07 7.82
C LEU A 55 -14.57 12.14 7.66
N SER A 56 -15.82 11.85 8.03
CA SER A 56 -16.99 12.70 7.79
C SER A 56 -17.08 13.13 6.31
N ARG A 57 -16.94 12.14 5.40
CA ARG A 57 -16.98 12.33 3.95
C ARG A 57 -17.91 11.32 3.29
N SER A 58 -18.26 11.56 2.03
CA SER A 58 -19.08 10.61 1.28
C SER A 58 -18.27 9.38 0.89
N LEU A 59 -18.97 8.24 0.76
CA LEU A 59 -18.41 6.99 0.25
C LEU A 59 -17.71 7.20 -1.11
N ALA A 60 -18.31 7.98 -2.01
CA ALA A 60 -17.75 8.27 -3.33
C ALA A 60 -16.37 8.95 -3.26
N VAL A 61 -16.18 9.91 -2.34
CA VAL A 61 -14.89 10.60 -2.18
C VAL A 61 -13.83 9.67 -1.60
N VAL A 62 -14.20 8.82 -0.64
CA VAL A 62 -13.27 7.83 -0.08
C VAL A 62 -12.87 6.81 -1.13
N THR A 63 -13.81 6.29 -1.92
CA THR A 63 -13.52 5.36 -3.02
C THR A 63 -12.60 6.00 -4.06
N LEU A 64 -12.76 7.29 -4.35
CA LEU A 64 -11.88 8.02 -5.25
C LEU A 64 -10.44 8.12 -4.71
N HIS A 65 -10.27 8.45 -3.43
CA HIS A 65 -8.94 8.44 -2.79
C HIS A 65 -8.34 7.03 -2.75
N LEU A 66 -9.18 6.04 -2.45
CA LEU A 66 -9.02 4.59 -2.69
C LEU A 66 -8.27 4.28 -3.97
N ALA A 67 -8.99 4.48 -5.07
CA ALA A 67 -8.55 4.18 -6.41
C ALA A 67 -7.30 4.97 -6.80
N SER A 68 -7.23 6.26 -6.43
CA SER A 68 -6.08 7.12 -6.73
C SER A 68 -4.81 6.63 -6.02
N ALA A 69 -4.91 6.23 -4.76
CA ALA A 69 -3.80 5.68 -3.99
C ALA A 69 -3.32 4.34 -4.58
N MET A 70 -4.25 3.43 -4.89
CA MET A 70 -3.94 2.14 -5.51
C MET A 70 -3.24 2.30 -6.85
N HIS A 71 -3.75 3.20 -7.70
CA HIS A 71 -3.14 3.52 -8.99
C HIS A 71 -1.70 4.03 -8.82
N LYS A 72 -1.46 4.94 -7.86
CA LYS A 72 -0.12 5.48 -7.56
C LYS A 72 0.84 4.41 -7.03
N MET A 73 0.35 3.39 -6.31
CA MET A 73 1.17 2.28 -5.82
C MET A 73 1.51 1.25 -6.90
N GLY A 74 1.04 1.42 -8.15
CA GLY A 74 1.18 0.42 -9.20
C GLY A 74 0.39 -0.86 -8.92
N ALA A 75 -0.43 -0.87 -7.87
CA ALA A 75 -1.33 -1.95 -7.55
C ALA A 75 -2.55 -1.80 -8.46
N ARG A 76 -2.64 -2.66 -9.48
CA ARG A 76 -3.89 -2.86 -10.21
C ARG A 76 -4.94 -3.19 -9.15
N ALA A 77 -5.97 -2.36 -9.02
CA ALA A 77 -6.95 -2.45 -7.94
C ALA A 77 -7.38 -3.90 -7.80
N ALA A 78 -6.86 -4.58 -6.78
CA ALA A 78 -7.32 -5.89 -6.43
C ALA A 78 -8.78 -5.67 -6.08
N ASP A 79 -9.63 -6.24 -6.91
CA ASP A 79 -11.00 -6.58 -6.66
C ASP A 79 -11.09 -7.28 -5.31
N SER A 80 -11.19 -6.50 -4.23
CA SER A 80 -11.47 -6.97 -2.87
C SER A 80 -12.89 -7.53 -2.72
N LYS A 81 -13.42 -8.19 -3.75
CA LYS A 81 -14.67 -8.97 -3.72
C LYS A 81 -14.45 -10.44 -3.34
N SER A 82 -13.23 -10.89 -3.02
CA SER A 82 -12.95 -12.32 -2.81
C SER A 82 -13.05 -12.84 -1.37
N HIS A 83 -13.57 -12.09 -0.38
CA HIS A 83 -13.68 -12.62 1.00
C HIS A 83 -15.00 -12.40 1.75
N ILE A 84 -16.09 -12.05 1.05
CA ILE A 84 -17.45 -12.09 1.63
C ILE A 84 -18.38 -12.83 0.68
N ALA A 85 -18.02 -14.09 0.40
CA ALA A 85 -18.92 -15.07 -0.17
C ALA A 85 -18.46 -16.47 0.26
N HIS A 86 -18.51 -16.77 1.55
CA HIS A 86 -19.00 -18.05 2.03
C HIS A 86 -19.34 -17.93 3.53
N MET A 87 -20.49 -18.51 3.86
CA MET A 87 -21.17 -18.63 5.16
C MET A 87 -20.28 -18.68 6.40
#